data_AF-A0A1E7FDX1-F1
#
_entry.id   AF-A0A1E7FDX1-F1
#
_cell.length_a   1.000
_cell.length_b   1.000
_cell.length_c   1.000
_cell.angle_alpha   90.00
_cell.angle_beta   90.00
_cell.angle_gamma   90.00
#
_symmetry.space_group_name_H-M   'P 1'
#
loop_
_entity.id
_entity.type
_entity.pdbx_description
1 polymer ?
#
loop_
_entity_poly.entity_id
_entity_poly.type
_entity_poly.pdbx_seq_one_letter_code
_entity_poly.pdbx_strand_id
1 'polypeptide(L)'
;MKFFSISLLLLCMASPVIGALFDGSIPAESKLAQKLLGKSRQLENNSNYNSYYSWIGTSALKFDGCASIPMFERDEGLSSNLVAKFKLCPNNSCGSCRNAGEYIVEMREFVETYQEALQEANEYECENANYMCENSCQNGGYQYNNNYNYGDNADANGGQNYNGNYNNNNNNGENNGENNEEYCVYQCLMAEGKDYCIENEGGNDMDLNEFAECQPMNEENGNNNNNNNNYNGNTNYQVYYTGAYCTSKGVFAGVFMDSTCTKQAPSGTYELQNYGYSLPTQPLVSSTCMSCSANNYNNNGDNNNNNNNNNNGGISEVCEDLYEQAVKCEKNVAGATYKDTSGCEMIHNILPKLNKAMNNIRSPSADKVAAWTFGIGFFALAGYLFTLHRKVVKDKLELLVDSTGYSSA
;
A
#
# COMPACT_ATOMS: atom_id res chain seq x y z
N MET A 1 23.37 -51.15 46.92
CA MET A 1 23.23 -50.42 45.64
C MET A 1 22.63 -49.06 45.93
N LYS A 2 23.32 -47.97 45.60
CA LYS A 2 22.89 -46.59 45.88
C LYS A 2 21.81 -46.20 44.85
N PHE A 3 20.56 -46.11 45.30
CA PHE A 3 19.48 -45.53 44.51
C PHE A 3 19.76 -44.03 44.33
N PHE A 4 20.21 -43.64 43.13
CA PHE A 4 20.20 -42.25 42.71
C PHE A 4 18.76 -41.90 42.33
N SER A 5 18.05 -41.29 43.29
CA SER A 5 16.79 -40.60 43.06
C SER A 5 17.09 -39.37 42.19
N ILE A 6 16.86 -39.49 40.88
CA ILE A 6 16.85 -38.34 39.98
C ILE A 6 15.47 -37.71 40.15
N SER A 7 15.42 -36.66 40.99
CA SER A 7 14.32 -35.72 41.08
C SER A 7 14.00 -35.17 39.69
N LEU A 8 12.86 -35.62 39.17
CA LEU A 8 12.15 -35.03 38.04
C LEU A 8 11.59 -33.67 38.49
N LEU A 9 12.41 -32.63 38.42
CA LEU A 9 12.04 -31.23 38.66
C LEU A 9 12.25 -30.43 37.38
N LEU A 10 11.25 -29.61 37.06
CA LEU A 10 11.17 -28.55 36.04
C LEU A 10 10.94 -28.96 34.57
N LEU A 11 9.67 -28.84 34.18
CA LEU A 11 9.27 -27.83 33.19
C LEU A 11 7.91 -27.27 33.62
N CYS A 12 7.96 -26.06 34.20
CA CYS A 12 6.79 -25.27 34.56
C CYS A 12 5.93 -25.02 33.32
N MET A 13 4.64 -25.32 33.41
CA MET A 13 3.63 -24.70 32.57
C MET A 13 3.55 -23.23 32.98
N ALA A 14 4.14 -22.34 32.18
CA ALA A 14 3.85 -20.91 32.27
C ALA A 14 2.61 -20.64 31.43
N SER A 15 1.44 -20.70 32.06
CA SER A 15 0.23 -20.08 31.52
C SER A 15 0.37 -18.56 31.66
N PRO A 16 0.17 -17.76 30.60
CA PRO A 16 -0.13 -16.35 30.80
C PRO A 16 -1.62 -16.22 31.15
N VAL A 17 -1.91 -16.15 32.46
CA VAL A 17 -3.14 -15.51 32.95
C VAL A 17 -2.85 -14.03 33.08
N ILE A 18 -3.24 -13.24 32.07
CA ILE A 18 -3.45 -11.79 32.21
C ILE A 18 -4.80 -11.48 31.55
N GLY A 19 -5.87 -11.83 32.25
CA GLY A 19 -7.21 -11.29 32.02
C GLY A 19 -7.43 -10.12 32.97
N ALA A 20 -6.86 -8.97 32.66
CA ALA A 20 -7.32 -7.71 33.25
C ALA A 20 -8.46 -7.20 32.36
N LEU A 21 -9.68 -7.26 32.91
CA LEU A 21 -10.90 -6.72 32.35
C LEU A 21 -10.72 -5.22 32.07
N PHE A 22 -10.62 -4.85 30.78
CA PHE A 22 -10.97 -3.52 30.32
C PHE A 22 -12.44 -3.59 29.88
N ASP A 23 -13.32 -3.03 30.71
CA ASP A 23 -14.69 -2.73 30.31
C ASP A 23 -14.63 -1.68 29.20
N GLY A 24 -15.14 -2.02 28.01
CA GLY A 24 -14.88 -1.32 26.75
C GLY A 24 -15.63 -0.02 26.55
N SER A 25 -15.88 0.74 27.62
CA SER A 25 -16.44 2.09 27.53
C SER A 25 -15.34 3.11 27.77
N ILE A 26 -15.00 3.89 26.74
CA ILE A 26 -14.14 5.06 26.87
C ILE A 26 -15.03 6.19 27.40
N PRO A 27 -14.90 6.64 28.66
CA PRO A 27 -15.71 7.75 29.14
C PRO A 27 -15.41 8.99 28.31
N ALA A 28 -16.46 9.72 27.92
CA ALA A 28 -16.39 10.88 27.01
C ALA A 28 -15.41 11.98 27.49
N GLU A 29 -15.12 12.00 28.78
CA GLU A 29 -14.21 12.92 29.45
C GLU A 29 -12.80 12.37 29.70
N SER A 30 -12.47 11.17 29.18
CA SER A 30 -11.08 10.72 29.13
C SER A 30 -10.28 11.54 28.12
N LYS A 31 -8.98 11.74 28.39
CA LYS A 31 -8.06 12.39 27.44
C LYS A 31 -8.06 11.74 26.04
N LEU A 32 -8.38 10.45 25.94
CA LEU A 32 -8.50 9.73 24.67
C LEU A 32 -9.80 10.09 23.94
N ALA A 33 -10.94 10.11 24.65
CA ALA A 33 -12.23 10.56 24.09
C ALA A 33 -12.21 12.04 23.72
N GLN A 34 -11.61 12.90 24.53
CA GLN A 34 -11.42 14.32 24.20
C GLN A 34 -10.51 14.51 22.98
N LYS A 35 -9.57 13.58 22.74
CA LYS A 35 -8.70 13.58 21.54
C LYS A 35 -9.40 13.02 20.30
N LEU A 36 -10.38 12.12 20.47
CA LEU A 36 -11.26 11.65 19.39
C LEU A 36 -12.34 12.70 19.04
N LEU A 37 -12.93 13.35 20.04
CA LEU A 37 -13.87 14.46 19.87
C LEU A 37 -13.18 15.75 19.39
N GLY A 38 -11.87 15.91 19.62
CA GLY A 38 -11.07 16.98 19.01
C GLY A 38 -10.81 16.80 17.51
N LYS A 39 -11.13 15.64 16.94
CA LYS A 39 -11.05 15.36 15.49
C LYS A 39 -12.39 15.55 14.76
N SER A 40 -13.51 15.80 15.45
CA SER A 40 -14.74 16.19 14.76
C SER A 40 -14.62 17.64 14.30
N ARG A 41 -14.53 17.84 12.97
CA ARG A 41 -14.48 19.13 12.26
C ARG A 41 -15.27 20.23 13.01
N GLN A 42 -14.58 21.28 13.44
CA GLN A 42 -15.26 22.56 13.65
C GLN A 42 -15.65 23.09 12.27
N LEU A 43 -16.89 22.84 11.87
CA LEU A 43 -17.54 23.56 10.76
C LEU A 43 -17.73 25.02 11.20
N GLU A 44 -16.66 25.81 11.24
CA GLU A 44 -16.78 27.24 11.54
C GLU A 44 -16.20 28.10 10.44
N ASN A 45 -17.15 28.77 9.81
CA ASN A 45 -17.13 29.77 8.75
C ASN A 45 -16.39 31.06 9.18
N ASN A 46 -15.18 30.92 9.73
CA ASN A 46 -14.42 32.03 10.28
C ASN A 46 -13.10 32.17 9.51
N SER A 47 -12.97 33.28 8.79
CA SER A 47 -11.86 33.65 7.90
C SER A 47 -10.47 33.72 8.57
N ASN A 48 -10.38 33.40 9.85
CA ASN A 48 -9.14 33.34 10.63
C ASN A 48 -8.53 31.93 10.72
N TYR A 49 -9.26 30.87 10.34
CA TYR A 49 -8.77 29.48 10.41
C TYR A 49 -7.59 29.23 9.44
N ASN A 50 -7.60 29.93 8.30
CA ASN A 50 -6.58 29.81 7.26
C ASN A 50 -5.18 30.22 7.75
N SER A 51 -5.07 31.09 8.77
CA SER A 51 -3.78 31.49 9.32
C SER A 51 -3.04 30.35 10.04
N TYR A 52 -3.75 29.41 10.68
CA TYR A 52 -3.13 28.38 11.51
C TYR A 52 -2.43 27.30 10.67
N TYR A 53 -3.05 26.91 9.56
CA TYR A 53 -2.55 25.86 8.67
C TYR A 53 -1.70 26.40 7.53
N SER A 54 -1.60 27.72 7.35
CA SER A 54 -0.82 28.37 6.28
C SER A 54 0.59 27.82 6.05
N TRP A 55 1.28 27.34 7.10
CA TRP A 55 2.62 26.75 6.97
C TRP A 55 2.61 25.42 6.21
N ILE A 56 1.50 24.66 6.26
CA ILE A 56 1.31 23.41 5.52
C ILE A 56 1.30 23.70 4.01
N GLY A 57 0.66 24.78 3.57
CA GLY A 57 0.62 25.16 2.14
C GLY A 57 2.01 25.40 1.52
N THR A 58 3.03 25.71 2.34
CA THR A 58 4.43 25.87 1.88
C THR A 58 5.27 24.60 2.01
N SER A 59 4.65 23.51 2.47
CA SER A 59 5.30 22.22 2.69
C SER A 59 5.00 21.27 1.54
N ALA A 60 5.80 20.21 1.46
CA ALA A 60 5.52 19.08 0.59
C ALA A 60 5.32 17.81 1.42
N LEU A 61 4.27 17.07 1.10
CA LEU A 61 4.00 15.75 1.66
C LEU A 61 4.98 14.73 1.08
N LYS A 62 5.58 13.93 1.96
CA LYS A 62 6.54 12.89 1.60
C LYS A 62 6.26 11.61 2.36
N PHE A 63 6.05 10.52 1.64
CA PHE A 63 6.04 9.19 2.24
C PHE A 63 7.43 8.83 2.82
N ASP A 64 7.47 8.42 4.09
CA ASP A 64 8.70 8.07 4.82
C ASP A 64 8.82 6.56 5.06
N GLY A 65 7.70 5.83 5.10
CA GLY A 65 7.67 4.38 5.26
C GLY A 65 6.36 3.90 5.88
N CYS A 66 6.35 2.67 6.41
CA CYS A 66 5.20 2.10 7.07
C CYS A 66 5.56 1.40 8.37
N ALA A 67 4.56 1.18 9.21
CA ALA A 67 4.64 0.28 10.34
C ALA A 67 3.37 -0.58 10.40
N SER A 68 3.46 -1.75 11.00
CA SER A 68 2.28 -2.56 11.28
C SER A 68 2.02 -2.54 12.78
N ILE A 69 0.76 -2.33 13.14
CA ILE A 69 0.29 -2.26 14.53
C ILE A 69 -0.52 -3.52 14.77
N PRO A 70 -0.06 -4.43 15.66
CA PRO A 70 -0.86 -5.59 16.02
C PRO A 70 -2.14 -5.13 16.73
N MET A 71 -3.27 -5.66 16.27
CA MET A 71 -4.58 -5.46 16.86
C MET A 71 -5.09 -6.81 17.36
N PHE A 72 -5.69 -6.80 18.55
CA PHE A 72 -6.28 -7.98 19.14
C PHE A 72 -7.80 -7.83 19.06
N GLU A 73 -8.40 -8.54 18.12
CA GLU A 73 -9.85 -8.67 18.04
C GLU A 73 -10.27 -9.85 18.88
N ARG A 74 -11.34 -9.67 19.67
CA ARG A 74 -11.78 -10.69 20.63
C ARG A 74 -12.13 -12.01 19.97
N ASP A 75 -12.63 -11.96 18.75
CA ASP A 75 -13.23 -13.11 18.06
C ASP A 75 -12.36 -13.62 16.90
N GLU A 76 -11.56 -12.76 16.26
CA GLU A 76 -10.77 -13.12 15.06
C GLU A 76 -9.27 -13.31 15.34
N GLY A 77 -8.84 -13.04 16.58
CA GLY A 77 -7.46 -13.22 17.01
C GLY A 77 -6.57 -12.01 16.73
N LEU A 78 -5.33 -12.27 16.31
CA LEU A 78 -4.33 -11.24 16.07
C LEU A 78 -4.45 -10.73 14.63
N SER A 79 -5.07 -9.57 14.44
CA SER A 79 -5.03 -8.81 13.19
C SER A 79 -3.86 -7.83 13.23
N SER A 80 -3.49 -7.24 12.09
CA SER A 80 -2.46 -6.21 12.06
C SER A 80 -2.86 -5.10 11.10
N ASN A 81 -2.93 -3.87 11.61
CA ASN A 81 -3.26 -2.71 10.79
C ASN A 81 -1.97 -2.08 10.28
N LEU A 82 -1.89 -1.92 8.97
CA LEU A 82 -0.79 -1.21 8.32
C LEU A 82 -1.04 0.29 8.45
N VAL A 83 -0.02 1.03 8.88
CA VAL A 83 -0.05 2.50 8.98
C VAL A 83 1.03 3.11 8.12
N ALA A 84 0.68 4.20 7.43
CA ALA A 84 1.61 4.99 6.64
C ALA A 84 2.30 6.02 7.55
N LYS A 85 3.63 6.11 7.42
CA LYS A 85 4.42 7.18 8.01
C LYS A 85 4.76 8.17 6.91
N PHE A 86 4.42 9.44 7.11
CA PHE A 86 4.75 10.51 6.19
C PHE A 86 5.33 11.72 6.93
N LYS A 87 5.90 12.64 6.15
CA LYS A 87 6.50 13.89 6.63
C LYS A 87 5.97 15.06 5.83
N LEU A 88 5.80 16.19 6.50
CA LEU A 88 5.57 17.48 5.85
C LEU A 88 6.90 18.23 5.82
N CYS A 89 7.52 18.26 4.64
CA CYS A 89 8.83 18.86 4.40
C CYS A 89 8.67 20.35 4.09
N PRO A 90 9.23 21.28 4.89
CA PRO A 90 9.08 22.71 4.64
C PRO A 90 9.77 23.15 3.34
N ASN A 91 9.27 24.21 2.73
CA ASN A 91 9.80 24.83 1.50
C ASN A 91 9.93 23.84 0.33
N ASN A 92 9.02 22.87 0.24
CA ASN A 92 9.05 21.81 -0.77
C ASN A 92 10.40 21.05 -0.86
N SER A 93 11.14 20.97 0.26
CA SER A 93 12.49 20.39 0.29
C SER A 93 12.49 18.85 0.37
N CYS A 94 12.17 18.21 -0.76
CA CYS A 94 11.97 16.76 -0.82
C CYS A 94 13.21 15.91 -0.46
N GLY A 95 14.41 16.40 -0.79
CA GLY A 95 15.64 15.61 -0.68
C GLY A 95 16.09 15.31 0.76
N SER A 96 16.09 16.31 1.64
CA SER A 96 16.63 16.16 3.00
C SER A 96 15.59 16.25 4.11
N CYS A 97 14.40 16.80 3.82
CA CYS A 97 13.25 16.92 4.73
C CYS A 97 13.66 17.19 6.20
N ARG A 98 14.62 18.11 6.39
CA ARG A 98 15.11 18.48 7.72
C ARG A 98 14.06 19.35 8.40
N ASN A 99 13.93 19.22 9.72
CA ASN A 99 12.95 19.99 10.50
C ASN A 99 11.49 19.76 10.06
N ALA A 100 11.21 18.56 9.55
CA ALA A 100 9.85 18.15 9.22
C ALA A 100 9.14 17.56 10.44
N GLY A 101 7.82 17.69 10.44
CA GLY A 101 6.96 16.93 11.34
C GLY A 101 6.86 15.50 10.85
N GLU A 102 6.72 14.56 11.77
CA GLU A 102 6.45 13.16 11.45
C GLU A 102 5.01 12.82 11.79
N TYR A 103 4.35 12.16 10.86
CA TYR A 103 2.92 11.89 10.91
C TYR A 103 2.66 10.43 10.63
N ILE A 104 1.64 9.88 11.28
CA ILE A 104 1.17 8.52 11.04
C ILE A 104 -0.33 8.51 10.87
N VAL A 105 -0.78 7.85 9.83
CA VAL A 105 -2.19 7.68 9.47
C VAL A 105 -2.42 6.22 9.05
N GLU A 106 -3.67 5.78 9.04
CA GLU A 106 -4.03 4.47 8.52
C GLU A 106 -3.61 4.32 7.05
N MET A 107 -3.14 3.14 6.64
CA MET A 107 -2.68 2.94 5.26
C MET A 107 -3.79 3.14 4.24
N ARG A 108 -4.99 2.63 4.51
CA ARG A 108 -6.16 2.81 3.63
C ARG A 108 -6.39 4.28 3.32
N GLU A 109 -6.59 5.06 4.37
CA GLU A 109 -6.77 6.51 4.26
C GLU A 109 -5.63 7.16 3.47
N PHE A 110 -4.38 6.81 3.78
CA PHE A 110 -3.25 7.41 3.09
C PHE A 110 -3.20 7.09 1.59
N VAL A 111 -3.48 5.86 1.21
CA VAL A 111 -3.47 5.43 -0.20
C VAL A 111 -4.62 6.10 -0.95
N GLU A 112 -5.82 6.08 -0.37
CA GLU A 112 -7.03 6.69 -0.93
C GLU A 112 -6.83 8.18 -1.19
N THR A 113 -6.53 8.96 -0.14
CA THR A 113 -6.32 10.41 -0.30
C THR A 113 -5.14 10.74 -1.22
N TYR A 114 -4.06 9.92 -1.22
CA TYR A 114 -2.92 10.15 -2.11
C TYR A 114 -3.26 9.88 -3.57
N GLN A 115 -4.02 8.82 -3.85
CA GLN A 115 -4.47 8.48 -5.20
C GLN A 115 -5.45 9.51 -5.74
N GLU A 116 -6.39 9.97 -4.91
CA GLU A 116 -7.31 11.07 -5.26
C GLU A 116 -6.55 12.34 -5.63
N ALA A 117 -5.55 12.75 -4.83
CA ALA A 117 -4.68 13.90 -5.20
C ALA A 117 -3.94 13.69 -6.51
N LEU A 118 -3.44 12.47 -6.75
CA LEU A 118 -2.70 12.17 -7.97
C LEU A 118 -3.64 12.22 -9.19
N GLN A 119 -4.85 11.71 -9.05
CA GLN A 119 -5.88 11.76 -10.07
C GLN A 119 -6.29 13.20 -10.37
N GLU A 120 -6.56 14.03 -9.35
CA GLU A 120 -6.88 15.45 -9.52
C GLU A 120 -5.74 16.22 -10.19
N ALA A 121 -4.49 15.96 -9.79
CA ALA A 121 -3.33 16.57 -10.42
C ALA A 121 -3.18 16.15 -11.89
N ASN A 122 -3.41 14.86 -12.19
CA ASN A 122 -3.36 14.34 -13.55
C ASN A 122 -4.48 14.93 -14.41
N GLU A 123 -5.72 14.96 -13.93
CA GLU A 123 -6.88 15.54 -14.61
C GLU A 123 -6.61 17.00 -14.98
N TYR A 124 -6.09 17.78 -14.04
CA TYR A 124 -5.68 19.16 -14.31
C TYR A 124 -4.57 19.28 -15.36
N GLU A 125 -3.53 18.44 -15.27
CA GLU A 125 -2.48 18.41 -16.30
C GLU A 125 -3.05 18.06 -17.67
N CYS A 126 -4.04 17.16 -17.72
CA CYS A 126 -4.73 16.76 -18.93
C CYS A 126 -5.61 17.85 -19.50
N GLU A 127 -6.41 18.55 -18.69
CA GLU A 127 -7.19 19.72 -19.13
C GLU A 127 -6.30 20.80 -19.75
N ASN A 128 -5.17 21.11 -19.10
CA ASN A 128 -4.23 22.10 -19.61
C ASN A 128 -3.52 21.62 -20.90
N ALA A 129 -3.13 20.34 -20.97
CA ALA A 129 -2.54 19.77 -22.18
C ALA A 129 -3.55 19.74 -23.34
N ASN A 130 -4.80 19.35 -23.07
CA ASN A 130 -5.90 19.39 -24.02
C ASN A 130 -6.10 20.79 -24.58
N TYR A 131 -6.20 21.80 -23.71
CA TYR A 131 -6.32 23.20 -24.13
C TYR A 131 -5.16 23.66 -25.04
N MET A 132 -3.92 23.30 -24.70
CA MET A 132 -2.74 23.65 -25.50
C MET A 132 -2.74 22.93 -26.86
N CYS A 133 -3.15 21.66 -26.89
CA CYS A 133 -3.25 20.84 -28.09
C CYS A 133 -4.38 21.32 -29.00
N GLU A 134 -5.56 21.60 -28.48
CA GLU A 134 -6.70 22.16 -29.22
C GLU A 134 -6.32 23.47 -29.91
N ASN A 135 -5.69 24.40 -29.18
CA ASN A 135 -5.21 25.66 -29.75
C ASN A 135 -4.16 25.44 -30.85
N SER A 136 -3.27 24.46 -30.68
CA SER A 136 -2.24 24.14 -31.66
C SER A 136 -2.83 23.51 -32.93
N CYS A 137 -3.87 22.69 -32.78
CA CYS A 137 -4.62 22.08 -33.88
C CYS A 137 -5.40 23.12 -34.69
N GLN A 138 -6.11 24.05 -34.02
CA GLN A 138 -6.87 25.12 -34.69
C GLN A 138 -5.99 26.07 -35.50
N ASN A 139 -4.76 26.34 -35.03
CA ASN A 139 -3.82 27.23 -35.71
C ASN A 139 -2.98 26.54 -36.80
N GLY A 140 -3.25 25.27 -37.12
CA GLY A 140 -2.48 24.51 -38.12
C GLY A 140 -1.04 24.21 -37.71
N GLY A 141 -0.72 24.32 -36.41
CA GLY A 141 0.63 24.10 -35.87
C GLY A 141 1.07 22.64 -35.92
N TYR A 142 0.12 21.71 -35.75
CA TYR A 142 0.34 20.29 -36.01
C TYR A 142 -0.02 19.98 -37.45
N GLN A 143 0.92 20.21 -38.38
CA GLN A 143 0.80 19.66 -39.73
C GLN A 143 0.97 18.15 -39.64
N TYR A 144 -0.16 17.45 -39.70
CA TYR A 144 -0.21 16.02 -39.81
C TYR A 144 0.56 15.59 -41.05
N ASN A 145 1.80 15.13 -40.86
CA ASN A 145 2.65 14.63 -41.93
C ASN A 145 2.22 13.19 -42.24
N ASN A 146 1.01 13.05 -42.77
CA ASN A 146 0.44 11.77 -43.15
C ASN A 146 1.09 11.31 -44.46
N ASN A 147 2.39 11.07 -44.43
CA ASN A 147 3.12 10.41 -45.49
C ASN A 147 3.14 8.89 -45.25
N TYR A 148 2.03 8.34 -44.75
CA TYR A 148 1.68 6.94 -45.01
C TYR A 148 1.23 6.88 -46.48
N ASN A 149 2.24 6.96 -47.34
CA ASN A 149 2.15 6.64 -48.75
C ASN A 149 1.82 5.15 -48.81
N TYR A 150 0.52 4.84 -48.81
CA TYR A 150 0.03 3.48 -49.06
C TYR A 150 0.57 3.10 -50.44
N GLY A 151 1.51 2.15 -50.41
CA GLY A 151 2.39 1.85 -51.53
C GLY A 151 1.66 1.60 -52.84
N ASP A 152 2.32 2.09 -53.88
CA ASP A 152 2.61 1.33 -55.09
C ASP A 152 1.41 0.75 -55.85
N ASN A 153 0.78 1.61 -56.64
CA ASN A 153 0.58 1.24 -58.04
C ASN A 153 1.28 2.26 -58.93
N ALA A 154 2.56 2.00 -59.12
CA ALA A 154 3.40 2.66 -60.10
C ALA A 154 2.95 2.22 -61.50
N ASP A 155 2.20 3.08 -62.19
CA ASP A 155 2.20 3.11 -63.65
C ASP A 155 2.62 4.50 -64.14
N ALA A 156 3.90 4.55 -64.49
CA ALA A 156 4.49 5.18 -65.66
C ALA A 156 4.03 6.60 -66.09
N ASN A 157 5.07 7.45 -66.14
CA ASN A 157 5.29 8.53 -67.10
C ASN A 157 4.48 9.81 -66.97
N GLY A 158 5.19 10.88 -66.64
CA GLY A 158 4.81 12.24 -67.02
C GLY A 158 5.32 13.26 -66.04
N GLY A 159 6.63 13.50 -66.05
CA GLY A 159 7.20 14.57 -65.25
C GLY A 159 6.58 15.91 -65.62
N GLN A 160 6.30 16.75 -64.63
CA GLN A 160 6.58 18.17 -64.70
C GLN A 160 6.93 18.73 -63.32
N ASN A 161 7.99 19.49 -63.37
CA ASN A 161 8.58 20.35 -62.37
C ASN A 161 7.56 21.44 -61.97
N TYR A 162 7.06 21.42 -60.73
CA TYR A 162 6.32 22.54 -60.16
C TYR A 162 6.84 22.85 -58.75
N ASN A 163 7.58 23.95 -58.67
CA ASN A 163 7.91 24.66 -57.45
C ASN A 163 6.64 25.35 -56.94
N GLY A 164 5.86 24.61 -56.13
CA GLY A 164 4.61 25.07 -55.54
C GLY A 164 4.83 25.51 -54.09
N ASN A 165 4.96 26.82 -53.91
CA ASN A 165 4.71 27.51 -52.66
C ASN A 165 3.26 27.22 -52.22
N TYR A 166 3.07 26.25 -51.32
CA TYR A 166 1.77 25.89 -50.77
C TYR A 166 1.32 26.95 -49.75
N ASN A 167 0.78 28.05 -50.25
CA ASN A 167 -0.15 28.87 -49.49
C ASN A 167 -1.56 28.28 -49.75
N ASN A 168 -1.96 27.35 -48.88
CA ASN A 168 -3.20 26.59 -49.03
C ASN A 168 -4.40 27.44 -48.56
N ASN A 169 -4.85 28.34 -49.43
CA ASN A 169 -6.13 29.03 -49.31
C ASN A 169 -7.04 28.50 -50.41
N ASN A 170 -7.60 27.31 -50.22
CA ASN A 170 -8.65 26.79 -51.09
C ASN A 170 -9.85 26.34 -50.25
N ASN A 171 -10.61 27.34 -49.79
CA ASN A 171 -12.00 27.20 -49.38
C ASN A 171 -12.85 26.87 -50.60
N ASN A 172 -12.96 25.59 -50.97
CA ASN A 172 -14.15 25.07 -51.65
C ASN A 172 -14.10 23.55 -51.73
N GLY A 173 -14.90 22.88 -50.90
CA GLY A 173 -15.02 21.44 -50.91
C GLY A 173 -15.77 20.93 -49.68
N GLU A 174 -17.06 21.23 -49.63
CA GLU A 174 -18.02 20.72 -48.66
C GLU A 174 -18.00 19.17 -48.59
N ASN A 175 -18.12 18.67 -47.36
CA ASN A 175 -18.52 17.33 -46.91
C ASN A 175 -17.43 16.28 -46.60
N ASN A 176 -17.47 15.84 -45.33
CA ASN A 176 -16.89 14.65 -44.69
C ASN A 176 -15.55 14.78 -43.93
N GLY A 177 -15.29 15.93 -43.30
CA GLY A 177 -14.10 16.14 -42.46
C GLY A 177 -14.33 16.20 -40.95
N GLU A 178 -15.46 15.71 -40.43
CA GLU A 178 -15.90 15.95 -39.03
C GLU A 178 -15.07 15.25 -37.94
N ASN A 179 -14.02 14.48 -38.26
CA ASN A 179 -13.31 13.64 -37.27
C ASN A 179 -11.80 13.91 -37.10
N ASN A 180 -11.25 15.01 -37.64
CA ASN A 180 -9.79 15.25 -37.57
C ASN A 180 -9.32 16.04 -36.33
N GLU A 181 -10.21 16.74 -35.61
CA GLU A 181 -9.81 17.53 -34.44
C GLU A 181 -9.43 16.63 -33.27
N GLU A 182 -10.26 15.64 -32.94
CA GLU A 182 -10.00 14.67 -31.88
C GLU A 182 -8.71 13.87 -32.13
N TYR A 183 -8.50 13.43 -33.39
CA TYR A 183 -7.28 12.72 -33.76
C TYR A 183 -6.03 13.62 -33.69
N CYS A 184 -6.16 14.92 -33.96
CA CYS A 184 -5.07 15.89 -33.80
C CYS A 184 -4.69 16.07 -32.32
N VAL A 185 -5.69 16.24 -31.44
CA VAL A 185 -5.48 16.34 -29.99
C VAL A 185 -4.85 15.06 -29.45
N TYR A 186 -5.37 13.90 -29.84
CA TYR A 186 -4.79 12.60 -29.50
C TYR A 186 -3.30 12.51 -29.86
N GLN A 187 -2.93 12.88 -31.09
CA GLN A 187 -1.52 12.86 -31.51
C GLN A 187 -0.65 13.86 -30.74
N CYS A 188 -1.20 15.03 -30.43
CA CYS A 188 -0.50 16.04 -29.65
C CYS A 188 -0.21 15.54 -28.23
N LEU A 189 -1.22 14.99 -27.52
CA LEU A 189 -1.04 14.40 -26.19
C LEU A 189 -0.02 13.26 -26.21
N MET A 190 -0.12 12.36 -27.18
CA MET A 190 0.83 11.26 -27.36
C MET A 190 2.26 11.77 -27.61
N ALA A 191 2.43 12.85 -28.39
CA ALA A 191 3.72 13.47 -28.65
C ALA A 191 4.31 14.15 -27.42
N GLU A 192 3.47 14.65 -26.51
CA GLU A 192 3.87 15.20 -25.21
C GLU A 192 4.08 14.13 -24.12
N GLY A 193 3.82 12.85 -24.43
CA GLY A 193 3.90 11.76 -23.44
C GLY A 193 2.79 11.83 -22.39
N LYS A 194 1.63 12.35 -22.79
CA LYS A 194 0.41 12.50 -22.00
C LYS A 194 -0.64 11.47 -22.41
N ASP A 195 -0.19 10.25 -22.72
CA ASP A 195 -1.04 9.15 -23.14
C ASP A 195 -2.06 8.72 -22.07
N TYR A 196 -1.75 8.97 -20.80
CA TYR A 196 -2.67 8.76 -19.68
C TYR A 196 -3.87 9.73 -19.65
N CYS A 197 -3.83 10.81 -20.43
CA CYS A 197 -4.95 11.76 -20.55
C CYS A 197 -6.03 11.31 -21.54
N ILE A 198 -5.79 10.21 -22.25
CA ILE A 198 -6.73 9.70 -23.24
C ILE A 198 -7.69 8.75 -22.51
N GLU A 199 -8.93 9.20 -22.30
CA GLU A 199 -10.00 8.40 -21.71
C GLU A 199 -10.26 7.15 -22.56
N ASN A 200 -9.83 5.98 -22.06
CA ASN A 200 -10.26 4.72 -22.63
C ASN A 200 -11.59 4.35 -22.00
N GLU A 201 -12.71 4.66 -22.66
CA GLU A 201 -14.09 4.37 -22.23
C GLU A 201 -14.41 2.86 -22.00
N GLY A 202 -13.42 1.96 -22.10
CA GLY A 202 -13.57 0.52 -21.92
C GLY A 202 -12.64 -0.11 -20.87
N GLY A 203 -11.90 0.69 -20.10
CA GLY A 203 -11.05 0.18 -19.03
C GLY A 203 -11.90 -0.25 -17.83
N ASN A 204 -11.77 -1.52 -17.41
CA ASN A 204 -12.15 -1.88 -16.05
C ASN A 204 -11.11 -1.22 -15.13
N ASP A 205 -11.39 0.00 -14.67
CA ASP A 205 -10.54 0.68 -13.72
C ASP A 205 -10.47 -0.16 -12.45
N MET A 206 -9.27 -0.69 -12.23
CA MET A 206 -8.96 -1.46 -11.03
C MET A 206 -9.01 -0.49 -9.86
N ASP A 207 -9.94 -0.69 -8.92
CA ASP A 207 -10.05 0.16 -7.74
C ASP A 207 -8.79 -0.01 -6.88
N LEU A 208 -7.88 0.96 -6.98
CA LEU A 208 -6.60 0.91 -6.29
C LEU A 208 -6.77 0.93 -4.77
N ASN A 209 -7.92 1.42 -4.27
CA ASN A 209 -8.23 1.49 -2.85
C ASN A 209 -8.44 0.08 -2.26
N GLU A 210 -8.89 -0.88 -3.06
CA GLU A 210 -9.08 -2.27 -2.64
C GLU A 210 -7.75 -2.92 -2.22
N PHE A 211 -6.64 -2.53 -2.85
CA PHE A 211 -5.32 -3.02 -2.45
C PHE A 211 -4.79 -2.35 -1.19
N ALA A 212 -5.38 -1.27 -0.70
CA ALA A 212 -4.88 -0.66 0.53
C ALA A 212 -5.13 -1.55 1.76
N GLU A 213 -6.11 -2.45 1.66
CA GLU A 213 -6.44 -3.48 2.64
C GLU A 213 -5.96 -4.86 2.21
N CYS A 214 -5.88 -5.79 3.17
CA CYS A 214 -5.56 -7.17 2.86
C CYS A 214 -6.85 -7.95 2.63
N GLN A 215 -7.19 -8.20 1.36
CA GLN A 215 -8.45 -8.83 0.98
C GLN A 215 -8.22 -10.17 0.28
N PRO A 216 -9.09 -11.17 0.48
CA PRO A 216 -8.99 -12.45 -0.20
C PRO A 216 -9.32 -12.29 -1.70
N MET A 217 -8.41 -12.71 -2.58
CA MET A 217 -8.56 -12.60 -4.03
C MET A 217 -9.61 -13.57 -4.61
N ASN A 218 -9.85 -14.68 -3.90
CA ASN A 218 -10.70 -15.79 -4.34
C ASN A 218 -11.94 -15.94 -3.48
N GLU A 219 -12.53 -14.85 -2.99
CA GLU A 219 -13.93 -14.89 -2.56
C GLU A 219 -14.79 -15.06 -3.81
N GLU A 220 -14.78 -16.29 -4.34
CA GLU A 220 -15.76 -16.74 -5.31
C GLU A 220 -17.10 -16.32 -4.75
N ASN A 221 -17.69 -15.37 -5.47
CA ASN A 221 -19.04 -14.89 -5.41
C ASN A 221 -19.95 -16.12 -5.33
N GLY A 222 -20.13 -16.61 -4.10
CA GLY A 222 -20.85 -17.81 -3.75
C GLY A 222 -22.32 -17.50 -3.91
N ASN A 223 -22.74 -17.32 -5.16
CA ASN A 223 -24.12 -17.18 -5.52
C ASN A 223 -24.73 -18.57 -5.33
N ASN A 224 -25.15 -18.75 -4.08
CA ASN A 224 -25.57 -19.94 -3.39
C ASN A 224 -26.92 -20.40 -3.93
N ASN A 225 -26.94 -20.79 -5.20
CA ASN A 225 -28.15 -21.20 -5.89
C ASN A 225 -27.93 -22.47 -6.70
N ASN A 226 -27.24 -23.45 -6.11
CA ASN A 226 -27.63 -24.83 -6.40
C ASN A 226 -27.37 -25.76 -5.22
N ASN A 227 -28.49 -26.07 -4.58
CA ASN A 227 -28.72 -27.17 -3.67
C ASN A 227 -28.06 -28.45 -4.21
N ASN A 228 -27.38 -29.18 -3.32
CA ASN A 228 -26.99 -30.58 -3.51
C ASN A 228 -25.69 -30.84 -4.29
N ASN A 229 -24.53 -30.54 -3.71
CA ASN A 229 -23.39 -31.45 -3.87
C ASN A 229 -22.51 -31.50 -2.63
N ASN A 230 -22.55 -32.67 -2.00
CA ASN A 230 -21.69 -33.19 -0.96
C ASN A 230 -20.23 -33.22 -1.46
N TYR A 231 -19.54 -32.08 -1.42
CA TYR A 231 -18.15 -31.97 -1.85
C TYR A 231 -17.21 -32.50 -0.77
N ASN A 232 -16.69 -33.68 -1.07
CA ASN A 232 -15.64 -34.42 -0.40
C ASN A 232 -14.42 -33.53 -0.11
N GLY A 233 -14.08 -33.34 1.18
CA GLY A 233 -13.08 -32.41 1.70
C GLY A 233 -11.62 -32.75 1.42
N ASN A 234 -11.25 -32.83 0.14
CA ASN A 234 -9.88 -33.08 -0.31
C ASN A 234 -9.45 -32.10 -1.41
N THR A 235 -9.54 -30.80 -1.14
CA THR A 235 -8.90 -29.78 -1.95
C THR A 235 -7.97 -28.96 -1.05
N ASN A 236 -6.66 -29.08 -1.28
CA ASN A 236 -5.64 -28.16 -0.79
C ASN A 236 -5.82 -26.81 -1.51
N TYR A 237 -6.98 -26.18 -1.34
CA TYR A 237 -7.24 -24.86 -1.91
C TYR A 237 -6.52 -23.86 -1.03
N GLN A 238 -5.40 -23.35 -1.55
CA GLN A 238 -4.64 -22.31 -0.88
C GLN A 238 -5.31 -20.97 -1.21
N VAL A 239 -5.85 -20.30 -0.19
CA VAL A 239 -6.42 -18.95 -0.34
C VAL A 239 -5.28 -17.95 -0.45
N TYR A 240 -5.37 -17.07 -1.45
CA TYR A 240 -4.45 -15.96 -1.65
C TYR A 240 -5.14 -14.65 -1.32
N TYR A 241 -4.35 -13.69 -0.85
CA TYR A 241 -4.82 -12.36 -0.47
C TYR A 241 -4.09 -11.33 -1.32
N THR A 242 -4.78 -10.28 -1.72
CA THR A 242 -4.22 -9.09 -2.35
C THR A 242 -4.16 -7.97 -1.33
N GLY A 243 -3.11 -7.14 -1.39
CA GLY A 243 -3.01 -5.99 -0.51
C GLY A 243 -1.73 -5.19 -0.69
N ALA A 244 -1.59 -4.14 0.10
CA ALA A 244 -0.49 -3.21 0.02
C ALA A 244 0.69 -3.71 0.86
N TYR A 245 1.89 -3.61 0.30
CA TYR A 245 3.12 -3.73 1.06
C TYR A 245 4.05 -2.54 0.83
N CYS A 246 4.86 -2.29 1.84
CA CYS A 246 5.74 -1.13 1.84
C CYS A 246 7.18 -1.52 1.52
N THR A 247 7.82 -0.66 0.73
CA THR A 247 9.24 -0.69 0.46
C THR A 247 9.84 0.68 0.78
N SER A 248 11.17 0.81 0.70
CA SER A 248 11.82 2.12 0.81
C SER A 248 11.48 3.07 -0.35
N LYS A 249 10.87 2.57 -1.43
CA LYS A 249 10.53 3.34 -2.63
C LYS A 249 9.08 3.82 -2.66
N GLY A 250 8.22 3.23 -1.84
CA GLY A 250 6.79 3.47 -1.87
C GLY A 250 5.96 2.30 -1.37
N VAL A 251 4.65 2.43 -1.52
CA VAL A 251 3.63 1.41 -1.28
C VAL A 251 3.29 0.74 -2.61
N PHE A 252 3.21 -0.59 -2.63
CA PHE A 252 2.96 -1.40 -3.83
C PHE A 252 1.86 -2.42 -3.56
N ALA A 253 1.10 -2.79 -4.58
CA ALA A 253 0.18 -3.92 -4.52
C ALA A 253 0.96 -5.24 -4.61
N GLY A 254 0.55 -6.25 -3.84
CA GLY A 254 1.16 -7.58 -3.83
C GLY A 254 0.15 -8.67 -3.54
N VAL A 255 0.59 -9.93 -3.72
CA VAL A 255 -0.18 -11.12 -3.35
C VAL A 255 0.49 -11.83 -2.19
N PHE A 256 -0.32 -12.36 -1.29
CA PHE A 256 0.10 -12.97 -0.04
C PHE A 256 -0.62 -14.29 0.21
N MET A 257 0.01 -15.13 1.04
CA MET A 257 -0.50 -16.45 1.42
C MET A 257 -1.24 -16.44 2.76
N ASP A 258 -1.40 -15.27 3.37
CA ASP A 258 -2.02 -15.08 4.69
C ASP A 258 -2.90 -13.82 4.70
N SER A 259 -3.95 -13.84 5.52
CA SER A 259 -4.91 -12.75 5.69
C SER A 259 -4.34 -11.48 6.31
N THR A 260 -3.09 -11.49 6.76
CA THR A 260 -2.40 -10.31 7.29
C THR A 260 -1.46 -9.67 6.26
N CYS A 261 -1.42 -10.21 5.04
CA CYS A 261 -0.58 -9.74 3.93
C CYS A 261 0.92 -9.64 4.31
N THR A 262 1.44 -10.70 4.96
CA THR A 262 2.80 -10.68 5.52
C THR A 262 3.77 -11.59 4.80
N LYS A 263 3.27 -12.68 4.21
CA LYS A 263 4.03 -13.69 3.48
C LYS A 263 3.67 -13.59 2.01
N GLN A 264 4.55 -12.93 1.25
CA GLN A 264 4.38 -12.80 -0.19
C GLN A 264 4.23 -14.18 -0.85
N ALA A 265 3.26 -14.28 -1.74
CA ALA A 265 3.07 -15.43 -2.60
C ALA A 265 4.19 -15.51 -3.67
N PRO A 266 4.37 -16.67 -4.31
CA PRO A 266 5.25 -16.78 -5.46
C PRO A 266 4.91 -15.75 -6.57
N SER A 267 5.92 -15.31 -7.32
CA SER A 267 5.71 -14.44 -8.49
C SER A 267 4.82 -15.13 -9.52
N GLY A 268 3.92 -14.39 -10.17
CA GLY A 268 2.97 -14.93 -11.15
C GLY A 268 1.66 -15.44 -10.54
N THR A 269 1.52 -15.47 -9.21
CA THR A 269 0.30 -15.95 -8.57
C THR A 269 -0.92 -15.10 -8.92
N TYR A 270 -0.79 -13.78 -9.01
CA TYR A 270 -1.91 -12.91 -9.38
C TYR A 270 -2.39 -13.20 -10.80
N GLU A 271 -1.46 -13.23 -11.76
CA GLU A 271 -1.73 -13.47 -13.18
C GLU A 271 -2.36 -14.85 -13.40
N LEU A 272 -1.92 -15.86 -12.65
CA LEU A 272 -2.48 -17.21 -12.71
C LEU A 272 -3.92 -17.28 -12.20
N GLN A 273 -4.31 -16.41 -11.26
CA GLN A 273 -5.67 -16.40 -10.68
C GLN A 273 -6.60 -15.43 -11.41
N ASN A 274 -6.09 -14.31 -11.91
CA ASN A 274 -6.86 -13.26 -12.60
C ASN A 274 -6.68 -13.31 -14.12
N TYR A 275 -6.81 -14.48 -14.76
CA TYR A 275 -6.86 -14.62 -16.23
C TYR A 275 -5.72 -13.91 -17.02
N GLY A 276 -4.53 -13.78 -16.42
CA GLY A 276 -3.37 -13.13 -17.03
C GLY A 276 -3.28 -11.61 -16.79
N TYR A 277 -4.22 -10.98 -16.09
CA TYR A 277 -4.05 -9.60 -15.64
C TYR A 277 -2.92 -9.52 -14.61
N SER A 278 -2.02 -8.55 -14.78
CA SER A 278 -0.91 -8.30 -13.86
C SER A 278 -1.25 -7.20 -12.86
N LEU A 279 -0.69 -7.28 -11.65
CA LEU A 279 -0.80 -6.18 -10.68
C LEU A 279 -0.12 -4.91 -11.20
N PRO A 280 -0.58 -3.71 -10.75
CA PRO A 280 0.11 -2.46 -11.01
C PRO A 280 1.58 -2.57 -10.60
N THR A 281 2.49 -2.35 -11.57
CA THR A 281 3.93 -2.34 -11.31
C THR A 281 4.41 -1.01 -10.74
N GLN A 282 3.62 0.04 -10.92
CA GLN A 282 3.84 1.35 -10.36
C GLN A 282 3.43 1.37 -8.87
N PRO A 283 4.11 2.17 -8.03
CA PRO A 283 3.74 2.30 -6.63
C PRO A 283 2.35 2.95 -6.49
N LEU A 284 1.50 2.37 -5.65
CA LEU A 284 0.26 3.00 -5.17
C LEU A 284 0.56 4.28 -4.39
N VAL A 285 1.70 4.34 -3.70
CA VAL A 285 2.17 5.61 -3.14
C VAL A 285 3.65 5.73 -3.38
N SER A 286 4.04 6.76 -4.11
CA SER A 286 5.44 7.03 -4.40
C SER A 286 6.15 7.66 -3.19
N SER A 287 7.47 7.49 -3.13
CA SER A 287 8.33 8.23 -2.19
C SER A 287 8.69 9.65 -2.68
N THR A 288 8.20 10.04 -3.85
CA THR A 288 8.28 11.42 -4.36
C THR A 288 7.43 12.35 -3.52
N CYS A 289 7.80 13.64 -3.49
CA CYS A 289 7.04 14.61 -2.74
C CYS A 289 5.92 15.22 -3.56
N MET A 290 4.80 15.43 -2.88
CA MET A 290 3.62 16.12 -3.40
C MET A 290 3.56 17.50 -2.75
N SER A 291 3.33 18.56 -3.54
CA SER A 291 3.20 19.93 -3.01
C SER A 291 1.88 20.06 -2.24
N CYS A 292 1.91 20.65 -1.05
CA CYS A 292 0.69 20.98 -0.31
C CYS A 292 0.15 22.37 -0.63
N SER A 293 0.82 23.13 -1.50
CA SER A 293 0.23 24.36 -2.03
C SER A 293 -0.93 23.96 -2.93
N ALA A 294 -2.12 24.46 -2.64
CA ALA A 294 -3.16 24.49 -3.65
C ALA A 294 -2.58 25.26 -4.83
N ASN A 295 -2.52 24.63 -6.00
CA ASN A 295 -2.30 25.40 -7.21
C ASN A 295 -3.43 26.42 -7.27
N ASN A 296 -3.13 27.67 -7.64
CA ASN A 296 -4.14 28.71 -7.69
C ASN A 296 -5.04 28.40 -8.90
N TYR A 297 -6.04 27.54 -8.70
CA TYR A 297 -7.02 27.01 -9.65
C TYR A 297 -8.00 28.10 -10.13
N ASN A 298 -7.50 29.26 -10.52
CA ASN A 298 -8.34 30.40 -10.88
C ASN A 298 -7.77 31.20 -12.06
N ASN A 299 -7.26 30.50 -13.07
CA ASN A 299 -7.07 31.05 -14.41
C ASN A 299 -8.10 30.47 -15.36
N ASN A 300 -9.39 30.56 -14.99
CA ASN A 300 -10.41 30.62 -16.02
C ASN A 300 -10.25 31.98 -16.69
N GLY A 301 -9.96 31.97 -18.00
CA GLY A 301 -9.54 33.10 -18.82
C GLY A 301 -10.56 34.22 -19.03
N ASP A 302 -11.33 34.59 -18.01
CA ASP A 302 -12.08 35.83 -18.01
C ASP A 302 -11.13 36.98 -17.71
N ASN A 303 -10.50 37.46 -18.79
CA ASN A 303 -9.82 38.73 -18.90
C ASN A 303 -10.73 39.88 -18.47
N ASN A 304 -10.89 40.10 -17.17
CA ASN A 304 -11.43 41.34 -16.64
C ASN A 304 -10.55 41.87 -15.51
N ASN A 305 -9.32 42.20 -15.92
CA ASN A 305 -8.53 43.35 -15.48
C ASN A 305 -9.03 44.05 -14.20
N ASN A 306 -8.81 43.43 -13.04
CA ASN A 306 -8.69 44.21 -11.81
C ASN A 306 -7.65 43.60 -10.88
N ASN A 307 -6.59 44.38 -10.72
CA ASN A 307 -5.26 44.02 -10.29
C ASN A 307 -5.17 43.92 -8.77
N ASN A 308 -5.69 42.83 -8.18
CA ASN A 308 -5.50 42.55 -6.76
C ASN A 308 -5.02 41.09 -6.57
N ASN A 309 -3.77 40.86 -6.99
CA ASN A 309 -3.00 39.64 -6.75
C ASN A 309 -2.78 39.43 -5.25
N ASN A 310 -3.81 38.98 -4.55
CA ASN A 310 -3.64 38.35 -3.25
C ASN A 310 -3.62 36.84 -3.51
N ASN A 311 -2.45 36.35 -3.94
CA ASN A 311 -2.11 34.93 -3.99
C ASN A 311 -2.08 34.41 -2.55
N ASN A 312 -3.23 34.26 -1.93
CA ASN A 312 -3.36 33.41 -0.75
C ASN A 312 -3.14 31.99 -1.24
N GLY A 313 -1.91 31.50 -1.11
CA GLY A 313 -1.59 30.11 -1.34
C GLY A 313 -2.50 29.25 -0.47
N GLY A 314 -3.52 28.66 -1.09
CA GLY A 314 -4.38 27.71 -0.43
C GLY A 314 -3.58 26.46 -0.06
N ILE A 315 -4.19 25.61 0.76
CA ILE A 315 -3.63 24.32 1.12
C ILE A 315 -4.38 23.29 0.28
N SER A 316 -3.66 22.35 -0.32
CA SER A 316 -4.28 21.20 -1.00
C SER A 316 -5.10 20.40 0.02
N GLU A 317 -6.33 20.05 -0.34
CA GLU A 317 -7.28 19.30 0.50
C GLU A 317 -6.65 18.02 1.05
N VAL A 318 -5.90 17.30 0.21
CA VAL A 318 -5.18 16.08 0.59
C VAL A 318 -4.18 16.29 1.72
N CYS A 319 -3.44 17.41 1.71
CA CYS A 319 -2.51 17.71 2.80
C CYS A 319 -3.22 18.11 4.08
N GLU A 320 -4.39 18.77 3.97
CA GLU A 320 -5.23 19.10 5.12
C GLU A 320 -5.80 17.84 5.75
N ASP A 321 -6.47 16.99 4.98
CA ASP A 321 -7.13 15.78 5.46
C ASP A 321 -6.15 14.80 6.11
N LEU A 322 -5.02 14.52 5.44
CA LEU A 322 -3.99 13.64 6.00
C LEU A 322 -3.38 14.23 7.27
N TYR A 323 -3.16 15.55 7.31
CA TYR A 323 -2.65 16.20 8.51
C TYR A 323 -3.64 16.13 9.67
N GLU A 324 -4.92 16.39 9.44
CA GLU A 324 -5.94 16.38 10.48
C GLU A 324 -6.10 14.98 11.10
N GLN A 325 -6.13 13.95 10.25
CA GLN A 325 -6.30 12.57 10.66
C GLN A 325 -5.05 11.96 11.31
N ALA A 326 -3.87 12.47 11.00
CA ALA A 326 -2.63 11.91 11.49
C ALA A 326 -2.43 12.04 13.02
N VAL A 327 -1.73 11.04 13.56
CA VAL A 327 -1.00 11.13 14.82
C VAL A 327 0.28 11.93 14.58
N LYS A 328 0.45 13.02 15.34
CA LYS A 328 1.45 14.06 15.05
C LYS A 328 2.66 14.01 15.97
N CYS A 329 3.85 14.21 15.39
CA CYS A 329 5.08 14.51 16.13
C CYS A 329 5.81 15.70 15.50
N GLU A 330 5.56 16.88 16.05
CA GLU A 330 5.95 18.17 15.45
C GLU A 330 7.11 18.86 16.18
N LYS A 331 7.88 18.12 16.98
CA LYS A 331 9.01 18.67 17.76
C LYS A 331 9.91 19.59 16.93
N ASN A 332 10.20 19.16 15.70
CA ASN A 332 11.15 19.83 14.82
C ASN A 332 10.49 20.69 13.74
N VAL A 333 9.17 20.82 13.69
CA VAL A 333 8.50 21.62 12.65
C VAL A 333 8.93 23.08 12.77
N ALA A 334 9.35 23.68 11.65
CA ALA A 334 9.58 25.12 11.55
C ALA A 334 8.28 25.83 11.10
N GLY A 335 8.00 27.01 11.65
CA GLY A 335 6.83 27.81 11.25
C GLY A 335 5.51 27.46 11.96
N ALA A 336 5.37 26.26 12.53
CA ALA A 336 4.22 25.93 13.36
C ALA A 336 4.25 26.68 14.70
N THR A 337 3.24 27.51 14.93
CA THR A 337 3.04 28.24 16.19
C THR A 337 2.73 27.30 17.35
N TYR A 338 1.96 26.26 17.09
CA TYR A 338 1.57 25.25 18.05
C TYR A 338 2.00 23.88 17.54
N LYS A 339 2.86 23.21 18.32
CA LYS A 339 3.43 21.92 17.96
C LYS A 339 2.74 20.81 18.73
N ASP A 340 2.09 19.89 18.04
CA ASP A 340 1.58 18.66 18.62
C ASP A 340 2.70 17.62 18.74
N THR A 341 3.01 17.24 19.97
CA THR A 341 4.02 16.22 20.28
C THR A 341 3.43 14.96 20.90
N SER A 342 2.10 14.86 20.91
CA SER A 342 1.36 13.78 21.55
C SER A 342 1.58 12.41 20.91
N GLY A 343 1.95 12.37 19.62
CA GLY A 343 2.28 11.15 18.88
C GLY A 343 3.75 10.74 18.96
N CYS A 344 4.65 11.60 19.44
CA CYS A 344 6.09 11.36 19.34
C CYS A 344 6.57 10.07 20.03
N GLU A 345 5.97 9.71 21.17
CA GLU A 345 6.31 8.46 21.86
C GLU A 345 5.93 7.25 21.01
N MET A 346 4.76 7.31 20.36
CA MET A 346 4.29 6.25 19.47
C MET A 346 5.23 6.10 18.27
N ILE A 347 5.55 7.20 17.60
CA ILE A 347 6.38 7.22 16.38
C ILE A 347 7.81 6.78 16.64
N HIS A 348 8.47 7.30 17.67
CA HIS A 348 9.90 7.08 17.88
C HIS A 348 10.23 5.89 18.77
N ASN A 349 9.36 5.53 19.72
CA ASN A 349 9.68 4.51 20.72
C ASN A 349 8.85 3.24 20.56
N ILE A 350 7.53 3.37 20.37
CA ILE A 350 6.63 2.21 20.35
C ILE A 350 6.71 1.48 19.00
N LEU A 351 6.53 2.18 17.88
CA LEU A 351 6.50 1.54 16.56
C LEU A 351 7.82 0.86 16.16
N PRO A 352 9.02 1.43 16.38
CA PRO A 352 10.25 0.73 16.08
C PRO A 352 10.44 -0.55 16.92
N LYS A 353 9.99 -0.54 18.19
CA LYS A 353 10.01 -1.72 19.05
C LYS A 353 9.02 -2.78 18.57
N LEU A 354 7.81 -2.38 18.17
CA LEU A 354 6.80 -3.26 17.59
C LEU A 354 7.30 -3.89 16.29
N ASN A 355 7.80 -3.09 15.35
CA ASN A 355 8.35 -3.58 14.09
C ASN A 355 9.52 -4.56 14.34
N LYS A 356 10.41 -4.27 15.30
CA LYS A 356 11.49 -5.19 15.67
C LYS A 356 10.97 -6.49 16.27
N ALA A 357 9.95 -6.42 17.14
CA ALA A 357 9.33 -7.60 17.73
C ALA A 357 8.63 -8.47 16.66
N MET A 358 7.88 -7.85 15.75
CA MET A 358 7.19 -8.57 14.67
C MET A 358 8.17 -9.17 13.66
N ASN A 359 9.23 -8.45 13.30
CA ASN A 359 10.26 -9.00 12.40
C ASN A 359 10.98 -10.20 13.04
N ASN A 360 11.17 -10.19 14.36
CA ASN A 360 11.73 -11.33 15.07
C ASN A 360 10.78 -12.54 15.08
N ILE A 361 9.47 -12.31 15.14
CA ILE A 361 8.44 -13.37 15.05
C ILE A 361 8.36 -13.91 13.61
N ARG A 362 8.44 -13.04 12.60
CA ARG A 362 8.37 -13.41 11.17
C ARG A 362 9.62 -14.14 10.66
N SER A 363 10.74 -14.11 11.38
CA SER A 363 11.95 -14.77 10.92
C SER A 363 11.75 -16.30 10.89
N PRO A 364 11.81 -16.96 9.72
CA PRO A 364 11.48 -18.38 9.52
C PRO A 364 12.51 -19.35 10.14
N SER A 365 13.34 -18.86 11.05
CA SER A 365 14.35 -19.63 11.75
C SER A 365 13.83 -20.22 13.07
N ALA A 366 12.79 -19.66 13.69
CA ALA A 366 12.27 -20.21 14.95
C ALA A 366 11.66 -21.62 14.74
N ASP A 367 10.90 -21.83 13.67
CA ASP A 367 10.28 -23.14 13.39
C ASP A 367 11.31 -24.21 13.07
N LYS A 368 12.38 -23.83 12.33
CA LYS A 368 13.50 -24.74 12.05
C LYS A 368 14.25 -25.08 13.32
N VAL A 369 14.57 -24.08 14.16
CA VAL A 369 15.30 -24.31 15.42
C VAL A 369 14.47 -25.13 16.39
N ALA A 370 13.18 -24.82 16.55
CA ALA A 370 12.25 -25.56 17.39
C ALA A 370 12.15 -27.03 16.94
N ALA A 371 11.94 -27.27 15.63
CA ALA A 371 11.90 -28.61 15.07
C ALA A 371 13.20 -29.39 15.30
N TRP A 372 14.37 -28.74 15.18
CA TRP A 372 15.66 -29.35 15.49
C TRP A 372 15.80 -29.70 16.98
N THR A 373 15.40 -28.80 17.90
CA THR A 373 15.43 -29.09 19.35
C THR A 373 14.49 -30.23 19.74
N PHE A 374 13.27 -30.27 19.18
CA PHE A 374 12.35 -31.38 19.42
C PHE A 374 12.85 -32.69 18.82
N GLY A 375 13.42 -32.65 17.61
CA GLY A 375 14.03 -33.81 16.95
C GLY A 375 15.17 -34.40 17.78
N ILE A 376 16.13 -33.57 18.21
CA ILE A 376 17.26 -34.01 19.04
C ILE A 376 16.77 -34.56 20.39
N GLY A 377 15.78 -33.91 21.02
CA GLY A 377 15.18 -34.38 22.26
C GLY A 377 14.54 -35.76 22.11
N PHE A 378 13.82 -35.99 21.01
CA PHE A 378 13.19 -37.29 20.73
C PHE A 378 14.22 -38.41 20.56
N PHE A 379 15.31 -38.16 19.80
CA PHE A 379 16.37 -39.15 19.63
C PHE A 379 17.12 -39.45 20.94
N ALA A 380 17.36 -38.44 21.79
CA ALA A 380 17.96 -38.64 23.09
C ALA A 380 17.08 -39.52 24.01
N LEU A 381 15.76 -39.26 24.02
CA LEU A 381 14.79 -40.03 24.80
C LEU A 381 14.65 -41.47 24.27
N ALA A 382 14.60 -41.66 22.95
CA ALA A 382 14.60 -42.98 22.32
C ALA A 382 15.87 -43.77 22.66
N GLY A 383 17.05 -43.12 22.60
CA GLY A 383 18.31 -43.72 23.02
C GLY A 383 18.30 -44.14 24.49
N TYR A 384 17.76 -43.29 25.37
CA TYR A 384 17.61 -43.61 26.79
C TYR A 384 16.69 -44.82 27.02
N LEU A 385 15.50 -44.84 26.39
CA LEU A 385 14.58 -45.97 26.45
C LEU A 385 15.21 -47.27 25.95
N PHE A 386 16.01 -47.20 24.88
CA PHE A 386 16.74 -48.36 24.35
C PHE A 386 17.77 -48.90 25.37
N THR A 387 18.49 -48.03 26.09
CA THR A 387 19.44 -48.46 27.12
C THR A 387 18.75 -49.12 28.33
N LEU A 388 17.58 -48.61 28.74
CA LEU A 388 16.77 -49.23 29.80
C LEU A 388 16.26 -50.60 29.38
N HIS A 389 15.76 -50.74 28.14
CA HIS A 389 15.32 -52.03 27.61
C HIS A 389 16.45 -53.07 27.61
N ARG A 390 17.66 -52.70 27.18
CA ARG A 390 18.82 -53.61 27.23
C ARG A 390 19.18 -54.06 28.65
N LYS A 391 19.03 -53.20 29.67
CA LYS A 391 19.28 -53.59 31.06
C LYS A 391 18.23 -54.60 31.55
N VAL A 392 16.94 -54.33 31.34
CA VAL A 392 15.85 -55.22 31.75
C VAL A 392 15.98 -56.61 31.11
N VAL A 393 16.40 -56.70 29.84
CA VAL A 393 16.61 -57.99 29.17
C VAL A 393 17.80 -58.76 29.77
N LYS A 394 18.89 -58.08 30.14
CA LYS A 394 20.04 -58.73 30.79
C LYS A 394 19.68 -59.27 32.17
N ASP A 395 18.99 -58.45 32.98
CA ASP A 395 18.57 -58.86 34.33
C ASP A 395 17.62 -60.07 34.28
N LYS A 396 16.74 -60.14 33.27
CA LYS A 396 15.89 -61.32 33.03
C LYS A 396 16.68 -62.58 32.64
N LEU A 397 17.75 -62.44 31.86
CA LEU A 397 18.61 -63.55 31.45
C LEU A 397 19.38 -64.13 32.65
N GLU A 398 19.90 -63.27 33.54
CA GLU A 398 20.57 -63.70 34.77
C GLU A 398 19.63 -64.48 35.69
N LEU A 399 18.38 -64.01 35.86
CA LEU A 399 17.36 -64.72 36.65
C LEU A 399 16.99 -66.10 36.07
N LEU A 400 16.99 -66.26 34.75
CA LEU A 400 16.71 -67.56 34.12
C LEU A 400 17.87 -68.55 34.28
N VAL A 401 19.11 -68.07 34.17
CA VAL A 401 20.33 -68.89 34.37
C VAL A 401 20.39 -69.42 35.81
N ASP A 402 20.11 -68.59 36.82
CA ASP A 402 20.06 -69.03 38.22
C ASP A 402 18.96 -70.09 38.47
N SER A 403 17.82 -70.01 37.78
CA SER A 403 16.74 -71.01 37.94
C SER A 403 17.10 -72.40 37.38
N THR A 404 18.03 -72.46 36.42
CA THR A 404 18.46 -73.73 35.79
C THR A 404 19.63 -74.42 36.50
N GLY A 405 20.27 -73.77 37.46
CA GLY A 405 21.43 -74.31 38.19
C GLY A 405 21.11 -75.23 39.38
N TYR A 406 19.84 -75.35 39.79
CA TYR A 406 19.42 -76.15 40.94
C TYR A 406 18.70 -77.45 40.49
N SER A 407 19.40 -78.32 39.77
CA SER A 407 18.92 -79.70 39.52
C SER A 407 20.09 -80.68 39.33
N SER A 408 20.94 -80.77 40.34
CA SER A 408 21.88 -81.89 40.50
C SER A 408 22.30 -82.04 41.96
N ALA A 409 21.41 -82.65 42.74
CA ALA A 409 21.75 -83.39 43.95
C ALA A 409 20.76 -84.57 44.09
#